data_AF-A0A3A0BZN0-F1
#
_entry.id   AF-A0A3A0BZN0-F1
#
_cell.length_a   1.000
_cell.length_b   1.000
_cell.length_c   1.000
_cell.angle_alpha   90.00
_cell.angle_beta   90.00
_cell.angle_gamma   90.00
#
_symmetry.space_group_name_H-M   'P 1'
#
loop_
_entity.id
_entity.type
_entity.pdbx_description
1 polymer ?
#
loop_
_entity_poly.entity_id
_entity_poly.type
_entity_poly.pdbx_seq_one_letter_code
_entity_poly.pdbx_strand_id
1 'polypeptide(L)'
;MADHPLRPWLLLRAVPGVGDTLLLKLVQACGTPEAVLRASPPDLEELGCRPPLIEAIRRGVESSVLHDIDDELMQLQAGRVRVLTYCDPEYPSRLRTIPDPPPLLYVQGALTDGDQHAIAIVGSRTVSAVGRVVAEELAH
;
A
#
# COMPACT_ATOMS: atom_id res chain seq x y z
N MET A 1 -17.28 9.14 -13.41
CA MET A 1 -16.81 7.86 -12.85
C MET A 1 -15.32 7.76 -13.15
N ALA A 2 -14.37 7.86 -12.23
CA ALA A 2 -14.37 8.31 -10.84
C ALA A 2 -12.92 8.80 -10.58
N ASP A 3 -12.75 10.06 -10.19
CA ASP A 3 -11.46 10.59 -9.75
C ASP A 3 -11.25 10.15 -8.29
N HIS A 4 -10.99 8.85 -8.11
CA HIS A 4 -10.74 8.29 -6.79
C HIS A 4 -9.26 8.49 -6.46
N PRO A 5 -8.90 9.05 -5.28
CA PRO A 5 -7.51 9.34 -4.93
C PRO A 5 -6.60 8.10 -4.90
N LEU A 6 -7.17 6.91 -4.73
CA LEU A 6 -6.43 5.64 -4.77
C LEU A 6 -6.17 5.11 -6.19
N ARG A 7 -6.92 5.56 -7.20
CA ARG A 7 -6.81 5.01 -8.56
C ARG A 7 -5.37 5.05 -9.08
N PRO A 8 -4.62 6.16 -8.93
CA PRO A 8 -3.24 6.24 -9.44
C PRO A 8 -2.27 5.32 -8.68
N TRP A 9 -2.50 5.09 -7.39
CA TRP A 9 -1.75 4.10 -6.60
C TRP A 9 -1.97 2.68 -7.12
N LEU A 10 -3.24 2.30 -7.36
CA LEU A 10 -3.60 0.98 -7.87
C LEU A 10 -3.08 0.76 -9.30
N LEU A 11 -3.16 1.79 -10.15
CA LEU A 11 -2.61 1.75 -11.51
C LEU A 11 -1.10 1.51 -11.48
N LEU A 12 -0.36 2.28 -10.67
CA LEU A 12 1.08 2.16 -10.60
C LEU A 12 1.51 0.80 -10.02
N ARG A 13 0.81 0.28 -9.01
CA ARG A 13 1.02 -1.07 -8.45
C ARG A 13 0.75 -2.18 -9.47
N ALA A 14 -0.18 -1.96 -10.38
CA ALA A 14 -0.55 -2.94 -11.41
C ALA A 14 0.41 -2.94 -12.62
N VAL A 15 1.32 -1.97 -12.73
CA VAL A 15 2.35 -1.97 -13.78
C VAL A 15 3.33 -3.13 -13.57
N PRO A 16 3.56 -3.98 -14.58
CA PRO A 16 4.52 -5.08 -14.46
C PRO A 16 5.92 -4.59 -14.10
N GLY A 17 6.49 -5.16 -13.03
CA GLY A 17 7.81 -4.77 -12.52
C GLY A 17 7.80 -3.67 -11.48
N VAL A 18 6.65 -3.06 -11.17
CA VAL A 18 6.49 -2.14 -10.04
C VAL A 18 6.03 -2.91 -8.80
N GLY A 19 6.98 -3.20 -7.90
CA GLY A 19 6.66 -3.69 -6.55
C GLY A 19 6.51 -2.55 -5.55
N ASP A 20 6.00 -2.84 -4.35
CA ASP A 20 5.70 -1.87 -3.29
C ASP A 20 6.89 -0.96 -2.93
N THR A 21 8.08 -1.51 -2.75
CA THR A 21 9.29 -0.72 -2.45
C THR A 21 9.62 0.27 -3.56
N LEU A 22 9.47 -0.14 -4.83
CA LEU A 22 9.73 0.74 -5.97
C LEU A 22 8.64 1.78 -6.12
N LEU A 23 7.37 1.39 -5.98
CA LEU A 23 6.22 2.27 -6.01
C LEU A 23 6.44 3.43 -5.02
N LEU A 24 6.76 3.10 -3.77
CA LEU A 24 7.02 4.12 -2.74
C LEU A 24 8.17 5.05 -3.09
N LYS A 25 9.30 4.50 -3.55
CA LYS A 25 10.46 5.32 -3.96
C LYS A 25 10.09 6.31 -5.06
N LEU A 26 9.33 5.86 -6.06
CA LEU A 26 8.88 6.71 -7.16
C LEU A 26 7.90 7.79 -6.67
N VAL A 27 6.92 7.42 -5.85
CA VAL A 27 5.95 8.40 -5.30
C VAL A 27 6.64 9.40 -4.38
N GLN A 28 7.59 8.98 -3.55
CA GLN A 28 8.37 9.89 -2.70
C GLN A 28 9.22 10.87 -3.52
N ALA A 29 9.80 10.41 -4.63
CA ALA A 29 10.61 11.26 -5.50
C ALA A 29 9.78 12.22 -6.36
N CYS A 30 8.65 11.76 -6.90
CA CYS A 30 7.77 12.56 -7.77
C CYS A 30 6.68 13.32 -6.99
N GLY A 31 6.55 13.10 -5.69
CA GLY A 31 5.54 13.67 -4.80
C GLY A 31 4.16 13.01 -4.85
N THR A 32 3.71 12.52 -6.01
CA THR A 32 2.40 11.86 -6.18
C THR A 32 2.46 10.71 -7.18
N PRO A 33 1.63 9.67 -7.06
CA PRO A 33 1.55 8.58 -8.06
C PRO A 33 1.13 9.07 -9.45
N GLU A 34 0.30 10.11 -9.53
CA GLU A 34 -0.07 10.73 -10.80
C GLU A 34 1.12 11.40 -11.49
N ALA A 35 2.04 11.96 -10.71
CA ALA A 35 3.28 12.53 -11.25
C ALA A 35 4.20 11.42 -11.78
N VAL A 36 4.27 10.26 -11.11
CA VAL A 36 5.02 9.09 -11.62
C VAL A 36 4.45 8.61 -12.95
N LEU A 37 3.14 8.44 -13.05
CA LEU A 37 2.47 7.99 -14.29
C LEU A 37 2.62 9.00 -15.45
N ARG A 38 2.85 10.28 -15.14
CA ARG A 38 3.06 11.37 -16.11
C ARG A 38 4.53 11.71 -16.36
N ALA A 39 5.45 11.12 -15.62
CA ALA A 39 6.88 11.42 -15.71
C ALA A 39 7.43 11.09 -17.10
N SER A 40 8.43 11.86 -17.54
CA SER A 40 9.09 11.61 -18.82
C SER A 40 10.10 10.45 -18.68
N PRO A 41 10.45 9.74 -19.78
CA PRO A 41 11.46 8.69 -19.72
C PRO A 41 12.80 9.16 -19.10
N PRO A 42 13.34 10.35 -19.43
CA PRO A 42 14.53 10.87 -18.76
C PRO A 42 14.38 11.00 -17.24
N ASP A 43 13.24 11.51 -16.75
CA ASP A 43 13.01 11.65 -15.30
C ASP A 43 13.01 10.27 -14.62
N LEU A 44 12.39 9.26 -15.24
CA LEU A 44 12.35 7.91 -14.70
C LEU A 44 13.73 7.22 -14.74
N GLU A 45 14.56 7.50 -15.75
CA GLU A 45 15.95 7.04 -15.83
C GLU A 45 16.80 7.63 -14.71
N GLU A 46 16.66 8.92 -14.41
CA GLU A 46 17.35 9.59 -13.29
C GLU A 46 16.95 8.99 -11.93
N LEU A 47 15.71 8.50 -11.80
CA LEU A 47 15.22 7.77 -10.62
C LEU A 47 15.71 6.30 -10.56
N GLY A 48 16.52 5.85 -11.53
CA GLY A 48 17.08 4.51 -11.57
C GLY A 48 16.18 3.46 -12.20
N CYS A 49 15.11 3.85 -12.90
CA CYS A 49 14.30 2.91 -13.67
C CYS A 49 15.07 2.44 -14.90
N ARG A 50 15.00 1.13 -15.18
CA ARG A 50 15.58 0.55 -16.40
C ARG A 50 14.61 0.68 -17.58
N PRO A 51 15.08 0.68 -18.84
CA PRO A 51 14.22 0.84 -20.02
C PRO A 51 12.97 -0.07 -20.06
N PRO A 52 13.03 -1.38 -19.67
CA PRO A 52 11.83 -2.22 -19.66
C PRO A 52 10.73 -1.75 -18.69
N LEU A 53 11.12 -1.18 -17.55
CA LEU A 53 10.21 -0.65 -16.55
C LEU A 53 9.60 0.67 -17.00
N ILE A 54 10.41 1.55 -17.59
CA ILE A 54 9.96 2.83 -18.14
C ILE A 54 8.91 2.59 -19.22
N GLU A 55 9.17 1.65 -20.14
CA GLU A 55 8.21 1.26 -21.16
C GLU A 55 6.93 0.69 -20.55
N ALA A 56 7.03 -0.13 -19.49
CA ALA A 56 5.86 -0.67 -18.80
C ALA A 56 5.01 0.44 -18.14
N ILE A 57 5.63 1.41 -17.46
CA ILE A 57 4.95 2.55 -16.85
C ILE A 57 4.27 3.39 -17.93
N ARG A 58 4.97 3.65 -19.04
CA ARG A 58 4.49 4.46 -20.17
C ARG A 58 3.34 3.81 -20.94
N ARG A 59 3.42 2.50 -21.14
CA ARG A 59 2.36 1.71 -21.76
C ARG A 59 1.11 1.67 -20.88
N GLY A 60 1.29 1.72 -19.57
CA GLY A 60 0.22 1.55 -18.60
C GLY A 60 -0.26 0.10 -18.54
N VAL A 61 -1.48 -0.08 -18.04
CA VAL A 61 -2.09 -1.39 -17.80
C VAL A 61 -3.16 -1.72 -18.85
N GLU A 62 -3.39 -3.01 -19.08
CA GLU A 62 -4.38 -3.48 -20.03
C GLU A 62 -5.82 -3.15 -19.58
N SER A 63 -6.74 -3.11 -20.54
CA SER A 63 -8.13 -2.73 -20.26
C SER A 63 -8.83 -3.67 -19.28
N SER A 64 -8.49 -4.96 -19.26
CA SER A 64 -8.97 -5.91 -18.24
C SER A 64 -8.57 -5.49 -16.83
N VAL A 65 -7.29 -5.15 -16.63
CA VAL A 65 -6.75 -4.68 -15.35
C VAL A 65 -7.40 -3.35 -14.93
N LEU A 66 -7.71 -2.47 -15.87
CA LEU A 66 -8.47 -1.25 -15.58
C LEU A 66 -9.86 -1.56 -15.02
N HIS A 67 -10.56 -2.56 -15.57
CA HIS A 67 -11.85 -3.00 -15.04
C HIS A 67 -11.70 -3.61 -13.64
N ASP A 68 -10.68 -4.44 -13.41
CA ASP A 68 -10.42 -5.02 -12.08
C ASP A 68 -10.17 -3.93 -11.02
N ILE A 69 -9.43 -2.86 -11.38
CA ILE A 69 -9.19 -1.70 -10.51
C ILE A 69 -10.50 -0.94 -10.26
N ASP A 70 -11.33 -0.75 -11.28
CA ASP A 70 -12.62 -0.09 -11.14
C ASP A 70 -13.56 -0.87 -10.22
N ASP A 71 -13.60 -2.20 -10.35
CA ASP A 71 -14.34 -3.09 -9.46
C ASP A 71 -13.78 -3.06 -8.03
N GLU A 72 -12.46 -3.09 -7.84
CA GLU A 72 -11.82 -2.94 -6.52
C GLU A 72 -12.23 -1.62 -5.85
N LEU A 73 -12.20 -0.52 -6.59
CA LEU A 73 -12.60 0.79 -6.08
C LEU A 73 -14.10 0.83 -5.70
N MET A 74 -14.98 0.21 -6.50
CA MET A 74 -16.40 0.12 -6.15
C MET A 74 -16.63 -0.71 -4.87
N GLN A 75 -15.91 -1.83 -4.70
CA GLN A 75 -16.00 -2.63 -3.48
C GLN A 75 -15.49 -1.88 -2.25
N LEU A 76 -14.40 -1.11 -2.39
CA LEU A 76 -13.87 -0.27 -1.32
C LEU A 76 -14.87 0.81 -0.90
N GLN A 77 -15.57 1.43 -1.86
CA GLN A 77 -16.59 2.44 -1.58
C GLN A 77 -17.84 1.86 -0.90
N ALA A 78 -18.26 0.65 -1.29
CA ALA A 78 -19.41 -0.03 -0.69
C ALA A 78 -19.09 -0.71 0.66
N GLY A 79 -17.81 -1.00 0.90
CA GLY A 79 -17.34 -1.75 2.06
C GLY A 79 -17.13 -0.92 3.32
N ARG A 80 -16.71 -1.60 4.39
CA ARG A 80 -16.24 -0.98 5.66
C ARG A 80 -14.71 -0.94 5.74
N VAL A 81 -14.04 -0.93 4.59
CA VAL A 81 -12.58 -0.93 4.48
C VAL A 81 -12.13 0.47 4.07
N ARG A 82 -11.32 1.09 4.92
CA ARG A 82 -10.59 2.32 4.58
C ARG A 82 -9.23 1.94 4.04
N VAL A 83 -8.75 2.61 3.01
CA VAL A 83 -7.37 2.44 2.54
C VAL A 83 -6.61 3.71 2.87
N LEU A 84 -5.55 3.57 3.66
CA LEU A 84 -4.62 4.64 3.97
C LEU A 84 -3.43 4.54 3.02
N THR A 85 -3.04 5.65 2.42
CA THR A 85 -1.79 5.76 1.66
C THR A 85 -0.64 6.08 2.60
N TYR A 86 0.59 5.73 2.20
CA TYR A 86 1.80 6.10 2.94
C TYR A 86 1.88 7.61 3.27
N CYS A 87 1.30 8.44 2.39
CA CYS A 87 1.28 9.89 2.49
C CYS A 87 0.21 10.41 3.47
N ASP A 88 -0.73 9.56 3.92
CA ASP A 88 -1.82 10.00 4.78
C ASP A 88 -1.33 10.27 6.21
N PRO A 89 -1.83 11.34 6.86
CA PRO A 89 -1.46 11.65 8.24
C PRO A 89 -1.88 10.56 9.23
N GLU A 90 -2.98 9.85 8.95
CA GLU A 90 -3.50 8.74 9.76
C GLU A 90 -2.70 7.44 9.60
N TYR A 91 -1.78 7.35 8.63
CA TYR A 91 -0.98 6.14 8.44
C TYR A 91 -0.04 5.92 9.65
N PRO A 92 -0.04 4.71 10.27
CA PRO A 92 0.69 4.46 11.51
C PRO A 92 2.18 4.81 11.43
N SER A 93 2.64 5.69 12.32
CA SER A 93 4.03 6.19 12.33
C SER A 93 5.06 5.07 12.48
N ARG A 94 4.80 4.07 13.35
CA ARG A 94 5.69 2.91 13.54
C ARG A 94 5.78 2.04 12.29
N LEU A 95 4.65 1.86 11.59
CA LEU A 95 4.64 1.14 10.33
C LEU A 95 5.41 1.91 9.24
N ARG A 96 5.32 3.25 9.23
CA ARG A 96 6.04 4.12 8.29
C ARG A 96 7.57 4.00 8.42
N THR A 97 8.07 3.65 9.61
CA THR A 97 9.51 3.60 9.91
C THR A 97 10.19 2.25 9.62
N ILE A 98 9.44 1.21 9.22
CA ILE A 98 10.06 -0.07 8.85
C ILE A 98 10.81 0.05 7.51
N PRO A 99 11.75 -0.86 7.18
CA PRO A 99 12.53 -0.77 5.94
C PRO A 99 11.71 -0.75 4.65
N ASP A 100 10.65 -1.55 4.58
CA ASP A 100 9.75 -1.67 3.42
C ASP A 100 8.29 -1.43 3.87
N PRO A 101 7.89 -0.19 4.18
CA PRO A 101 6.53 0.10 4.60
C PRO A 101 5.57 -0.15 3.43
N PRO A 102 4.35 -0.67 3.66
CA PRO A 102 3.40 -0.87 2.56
C PRO A 102 2.88 0.48 2.05
N PRO A 103 2.85 0.73 0.72
CA PRO A 103 2.32 1.98 0.16
C PRO A 103 0.84 2.21 0.43
N LEU A 104 0.07 1.12 0.50
CA LEU A 104 -1.36 1.12 0.79
C LEU A 104 -1.62 0.20 1.99
N LEU A 105 -2.34 0.71 2.99
CA LEU A 105 -2.76 -0.02 4.18
C LEU A 105 -4.28 -0.13 4.18
N TYR A 106 -4.81 -1.34 4.04
CA TYR A 106 -6.25 -1.62 4.07
C TYR A 106 -6.67 -1.87 5.52
N VAL A 107 -7.59 -1.06 6.03
CA VAL A 107 -8.04 -1.03 7.42
C VAL A 107 -9.53 -1.34 7.47
N GLN A 108 -9.90 -2.43 8.13
CA GLN A 108 -11.29 -2.72 8.49
C GLN A 108 -11.51 -2.41 9.97
N GLY A 109 -12.38 -1.45 10.28
CA GLY A 109 -12.55 -0.93 11.64
C GLY A 109 -11.95 0.47 11.79
N ALA A 110 -11.39 0.78 12.96
CA ALA A 110 -10.80 2.08 13.26
C ALA A 110 -9.41 1.92 13.88
N LEU A 111 -8.48 2.79 13.48
CA LEU A 111 -7.22 3.03 14.20
C LEU A 111 -7.47 4.16 15.20
N THR A 112 -7.03 3.95 16.42
CA THR A 112 -7.18 4.85 17.56
C THR A 112 -5.82 5.35 18.03
N ASP A 113 -5.79 6.45 18.78
CA ASP A 113 -4.53 6.95 19.35
C ASP A 113 -3.86 5.95 20.30
N GLY A 114 -4.65 5.05 20.92
CA GLY A 114 -4.15 3.96 21.76
C GLY A 114 -3.26 2.98 20.99
N ASP A 115 -3.49 2.80 19.69
CA ASP A 115 -2.74 1.84 18.86
C ASP A 115 -1.27 2.25 18.67
N GLN A 116 -0.90 3.49 18.98
CA GLN A 116 0.51 3.91 19.02
C GLN A 116 1.32 3.10 20.05
N HIS A 117 0.67 2.61 21.10
CA HIS A 117 1.26 1.84 22.19
C HIS A 117 1.02 0.33 22.07
N ALA A 118 0.49 -0.14 20.93
CA ALA A 118 0.22 -1.55 20.72
C ALA A 118 1.48 -2.43 20.84
N ILE A 119 1.31 -3.62 21.42
CA ILE A 119 2.34 -4.67 21.53
C ILE A 119 1.85 -5.89 20.74
N ALA A 120 2.74 -6.42 19.90
CA ALA A 120 2.45 -7.66 19.18
C ALA A 120 2.71 -8.88 20.09
N ILE A 121 1.69 -9.73 20.26
CA ILE A 121 1.82 -11.05 20.89
C ILE A 121 1.79 -12.10 19.77
N VAL A 122 2.91 -12.80 19.56
CA VAL A 122 3.07 -13.82 18.51
C VAL A 122 3.55 -15.14 19.12
N GLY A 123 3.17 -16.27 18.52
CA GLY A 123 3.51 -17.60 19.04
C GLY A 123 3.27 -18.72 18.03
N SER A 124 3.35 -19.97 18.50
CA SER A 124 3.11 -21.16 17.67
C SER A 124 1.68 -21.21 17.12
N ARG A 125 1.53 -21.63 15.85
CA ARG A 125 0.21 -21.92 15.24
C ARG A 125 -0.48 -23.11 15.93
N THR A 126 0.29 -24.01 16.52
CA THR A 126 -0.17 -25.12 17.38
C THR A 126 0.24 -24.82 18.81
N VAL A 127 -0.68 -24.24 19.58
CA VAL A 127 -0.44 -23.78 20.95
C VAL A 127 -0.73 -24.89 21.95
N SER A 128 0.07 -24.97 23.02
CA SER A 128 -0.25 -25.83 24.17
C SER A 128 -1.33 -25.17 25.04
N ALA A 129 -1.99 -25.94 25.90
CA ALA A 129 -2.97 -25.38 26.84
C ALA A 129 -2.36 -24.27 27.73
N VAL A 130 -1.13 -24.50 28.22
CA VAL A 130 -0.39 -23.51 29.03
C VAL A 130 -0.06 -22.26 28.20
N GLY A 131 0.41 -22.43 26.97
CA GLY A 131 0.75 -21.29 26.10
C GLY A 131 -0.46 -20.40 25.79
N ARG A 132 -1.66 -20.98 25.69
CA ARG A 132 -2.90 -20.22 25.49
C ARG A 132 -3.24 -19.37 26.71
N VAL A 133 -3.18 -19.94 27.91
CA VAL A 133 -3.46 -19.21 29.16
C VAL A 133 -2.50 -18.03 29.32
N VAL A 134 -1.20 -18.25 29.13
CA VAL A 134 -0.20 -17.17 29.24
C VAL A 134 -0.45 -16.06 28.21
N ALA A 135 -0.82 -16.40 26.97
CA ALA A 135 -1.13 -15.41 25.95
C ALA A 135 -2.40 -14.59 26.30
N GLU A 136 -3.43 -15.23 26.87
CA GLU A 136 -4.64 -14.55 27.37
C GLU A 136 -4.30 -13.60 28.53
N GLU A 137 -3.48 -14.03 29.50
CA GLU A 137 -3.05 -13.20 30.63
C GLU A 137 -2.22 -11.97 30.18
N LEU A 138 -1.39 -12.11 29.15
CA LEU A 138 -0.58 -11.02 28.60
C LEU A 138 -1.38 -10.03 27.74
N ALA A 139 -2.53 -10.44 27.20
CA ALA A 139 -3.34 -9.61 26.30
C ALA A 139 -4.35 -8.71 27.05
N HIS A 140 -4.48 -8.88 28.36
CA HIS A 140 -5.36 -8.11 29.25
C HIS A 140 -4.65 -6.91 29.88
#